data_AF-A0A7S2NKL7-F1
#
_entry.id   AF-A0A7S2NKL7-F1
#
_cell.length_a   1.000
_cell.length_b   1.000
_cell.length_c   1.000
_cell.angle_alpha   90.00
_cell.angle_beta   90.00
_cell.angle_gamma   90.00
#
_symmetry.space_group_name_H-M   'P 1'
#
loop_
_entity.id
_entity.type
_entity.pdbx_description
1 polymer ?
#
loop_
_entity_poly.entity_id
_entity_poly.type
_entity_poly.pdbx_seq_one_letter_code
_entity_poly.pdbx_strand_id
1 'polypeptide(L)'
;MSVRPCPGTPDEQLYGSYSMCLSESGGQLEFPAVLLMNTQWIAMLPGAPNHLPLEAIHVEGSHGELEASIPLTHPGVRRQPTRAHVDSGTTYVYLPTRAYYALRRAMNEVIGRTCSRPNSGCEGWSNPGTDSCIYLPKGPQGLKSLPTIQFQFQRQRVTWMPHSYMVW
;
A
#
# COMPACT_ATOMS: atom_id res chain seq x y z
N MET A 1 -24.88 3.41 18.96
CA MET A 1 -23.60 2.81 18.51
C MET A 1 -22.48 3.48 19.29
N SER A 2 -21.70 2.71 20.04
CA SER A 2 -20.62 3.23 20.90
C SER A 2 -19.32 3.21 20.11
N VAL A 3 -18.75 4.38 19.86
CA VAL A 3 -17.48 4.58 19.15
C VAL A 3 -16.36 4.34 20.14
N ARG A 4 -15.45 3.39 19.84
CA ARG A 4 -14.23 3.22 20.62
C ARG A 4 -13.16 4.17 20.07
N PRO A 5 -12.50 4.97 20.91
CA PRO A 5 -11.42 5.86 20.47
C PRO A 5 -10.21 5.06 19.98
N CYS A 6 -9.47 5.63 19.02
CA CYS A 6 -8.12 5.16 18.69
C CYS A 6 -7.23 5.18 19.95
N PRO A 7 -6.46 4.11 20.23
CA PRO A 7 -5.61 4.07 21.42
C PRO A 7 -4.40 5.00 21.26
N GLY A 8 -4.41 6.16 21.93
CA GLY A 8 -3.27 7.07 22.03
C GLY A 8 -3.45 8.08 23.17
N THR A 9 -2.39 8.38 23.90
CA THR A 9 -2.32 9.51 24.84
C THR A 9 -1.93 10.78 24.08
N PRO A 10 -2.59 11.93 24.31
CA PRO A 10 -2.32 13.16 23.57
C PRO A 10 -1.04 13.84 24.10
N ASP A 11 0.12 13.43 23.59
CA ASP A 11 1.39 14.02 24.04
C ASP A 11 1.81 15.29 23.26
N GLU A 12 1.16 15.65 22.16
CA GLU A 12 1.39 16.95 21.49
C GLU A 12 0.23 17.32 20.55
N GLN A 13 -0.37 18.51 20.73
CA GLN A 13 -1.39 19.03 19.79
C GLN A 13 -0.71 19.84 18.68
N LEU A 14 -0.73 19.32 17.45
CA LEU A 14 -0.26 20.03 16.27
C LEU A 14 -1.39 20.93 15.74
N TYR A 15 -1.37 22.23 16.06
CA TYR A 15 -2.36 23.17 15.53
C TYR A 15 -2.29 23.24 14.00
N GLY A 16 -3.46 23.20 13.34
CA GLY A 16 -3.55 23.15 11.86
C GLY A 16 -3.29 21.76 11.25
N SER A 17 -3.39 20.69 12.04
CA SER A 17 -3.26 19.31 11.58
C SER A 17 -4.57 18.52 11.75
N TYR A 18 -4.64 17.37 11.08
CA TYR A 18 -5.70 16.38 11.27
C TYR A 18 -5.12 14.96 11.18
N SER A 19 -5.75 14.01 11.87
CA SER A 19 -5.50 12.57 11.73
C SER A 19 -6.75 11.89 11.19
N MET A 20 -6.57 10.87 10.36
CA MET A 20 -7.65 10.12 9.76
C MET A 20 -7.41 8.62 9.93
N CYS A 21 -8.42 7.91 10.45
CA CYS A 21 -8.44 6.46 10.54
C CYS A 21 -9.66 5.94 9.77
N LEU A 22 -9.43 5.29 8.63
CA LEU A 22 -10.50 4.77 7.77
C LEU A 22 -10.65 3.26 7.97
N SER A 23 -11.89 2.76 8.03
CA SER A 23 -12.22 1.34 8.00
C SER A 23 -13.44 1.10 7.11
N GLU A 24 -13.66 -0.16 6.72
CA GLU A 24 -14.83 -0.59 5.94
C GLU A 24 -16.17 -0.29 6.65
N SER A 25 -16.16 -0.31 7.99
CA SER A 25 -17.35 -0.10 8.82
C SER A 25 -17.60 1.36 9.21
N GLY A 26 -16.74 2.28 8.76
CA GLY A 26 -16.73 3.69 9.17
C GLY A 26 -15.32 4.17 9.50
N GLY A 27 -15.16 5.46 9.78
CA GLY A 27 -13.86 6.04 10.08
C GLY A 27 -13.95 7.15 11.12
N GLN A 28 -12.78 7.62 11.54
CA GLN A 28 -12.64 8.74 12.45
C GLN A 28 -11.75 9.81 11.82
N LEU A 29 -12.13 11.07 12.02
CA LEU A 29 -11.37 12.24 11.64
C LEU A 29 -11.25 13.13 12.88
N GLU A 30 -10.03 13.51 13.24
CA GLU A 30 -9.77 14.26 14.48
C GLU A 30 -9.02 15.57 14.17
N PHE A 31 -9.40 16.61 14.92
CA PHE A 31 -8.78 17.93 14.90
C PHE A 31 -8.55 18.41 16.35
N PRO A 32 -7.31 18.72 16.76
CA PRO A 32 -6.04 18.50 16.04
C PRO A 32 -5.75 17.00 15.84
N ALA A 33 -4.71 16.67 15.06
CA ALA A 33 -4.27 15.29 14.88
C ALA A 33 -3.90 14.62 16.22
N VAL A 34 -4.31 13.37 16.39
CA VAL A 34 -3.86 12.50 17.48
C VAL A 34 -2.68 11.67 17.01
N LEU A 35 -1.58 11.71 17.78
CA LEU A 35 -0.37 10.96 17.49
C LEU A 35 -0.43 9.59 18.17
N LEU A 36 -0.28 8.54 17.38
CA LEU A 36 -0.17 7.17 17.90
C LEU A 36 1.30 6.86 18.20
N MET A 37 1.53 6.00 19.20
CA MET A 37 2.86 5.45 19.45
C MET A 37 3.37 4.75 18.19
N ASN A 38 4.60 5.06 17.77
CA ASN A 38 5.25 4.59 16.54
C ASN A 38 4.76 5.20 15.21
N THR A 39 4.15 6.39 15.25
CA THR A 39 3.84 7.13 14.02
C THR A 39 5.11 7.42 13.21
N GLN A 40 5.12 7.00 11.95
CA GLN A 40 6.19 7.35 11.00
C GLN A 40 5.82 8.63 10.25
N TRP A 41 6.81 9.51 10.08
CA TRP A 41 6.63 10.80 9.43
C TRP A 41 7.33 10.81 8.07
N ILE A 42 6.59 11.26 7.05
CA ILE A 42 7.10 11.50 5.71
C ILE A 42 6.91 12.99 5.43
N ALA A 43 7.97 13.66 4.99
CA ALA A 43 7.88 15.08 4.64
C ALA A 43 7.03 15.26 3.37
N MET A 44 6.03 16.14 3.45
CA MET A 44 5.27 16.57 2.29
C MET A 44 6.13 17.39 1.32
N LEU A 45 5.75 17.40 0.05
CA LEU A 45 6.38 18.26 -0.95
C LEU A 45 6.03 19.75 -0.71
N PRO A 46 7.01 20.67 -0.79
CA PRO A 46 6.75 22.10 -0.60
C PRO A 46 5.68 22.64 -1.56
N GLY A 47 4.69 23.34 -1.03
CA GLY A 47 3.61 23.97 -1.82
C GLY A 47 2.57 23.00 -2.37
N ALA A 48 2.61 21.72 -1.99
CA ALA A 48 1.64 20.71 -2.43
C ALA A 48 1.13 19.89 -1.23
N PRO A 49 0.05 20.33 -0.57
CA PRO A 49 -0.57 19.59 0.54
C PRO A 49 -0.89 18.15 0.12
N ASN A 50 -0.70 17.19 1.02
CA ASN A 50 -0.97 15.76 0.79
C ASN A 50 -0.17 15.11 -0.35
N HIS A 51 0.86 15.78 -0.87
CA HIS A 51 1.75 15.20 -1.86
C HIS A 51 3.05 14.73 -1.23
N LEU A 52 3.45 13.49 -1.52
CA LEU A 52 4.62 12.82 -0.97
C LEU A 52 5.63 12.47 -2.09
N PRO A 53 6.94 12.49 -1.80
CA PRO A 53 7.99 12.08 -2.74
C PRO A 53 8.11 10.55 -2.79
N LEU A 54 7.41 9.91 -3.73
CA LEU A 54 7.50 8.46 -3.95
C LEU A 54 8.67 8.12 -4.88
N GLU A 55 9.57 7.26 -4.41
CA GLU A 55 10.83 6.95 -5.09
C GLU A 55 10.77 5.60 -5.81
N ALA A 56 10.16 4.60 -5.17
CA ALA A 56 10.07 3.24 -5.71
C ALA A 56 8.85 2.50 -5.14
N ILE A 57 8.45 1.45 -5.86
CA ILE A 57 7.51 0.44 -5.39
C ILE A 57 8.26 -0.88 -5.30
N HIS A 58 8.20 -1.53 -4.16
CA HIS A 58 8.79 -2.84 -3.93
C HIS A 58 7.70 -3.90 -3.81
N VAL A 59 7.95 -5.08 -4.38
CA VAL A 59 7.14 -6.27 -4.18
C VAL A 59 7.95 -7.21 -3.31
N GLU A 60 7.41 -7.59 -2.17
CA GLU A 60 8.01 -8.56 -1.27
C GLU A 60 7.22 -9.86 -1.28
N GLY A 61 7.93 -10.98 -1.28
CA GLY A 61 7.33 -12.30 -1.18
C GLY A 61 6.70 -12.55 0.20
N SER A 62 6.06 -13.72 0.35
CA SER A 62 5.39 -14.10 1.59
C SER A 62 6.34 -14.30 2.79
N HIS A 63 7.65 -14.34 2.57
CA HIS A 63 8.66 -14.47 3.61
C HIS A 63 9.49 -13.18 3.81
N GLY A 64 9.04 -12.05 3.24
CA GLY A 64 9.69 -10.74 3.39
C GLY A 64 10.92 -10.54 2.50
N GLU A 65 11.17 -11.45 1.56
CA GLU A 65 12.22 -11.31 0.55
C GLU A 65 11.82 -10.29 -0.51
N LEU A 66 12.74 -9.40 -0.87
CA LEU A 66 12.52 -8.44 -1.96
C LEU A 66 12.54 -9.17 -3.31
N GLU A 67 11.39 -9.23 -3.97
CA GLU A 67 11.20 -9.95 -5.24
C GLU A 67 11.31 -9.02 -6.45
N ALA A 68 10.85 -7.77 -6.32
CA ALA A 68 10.97 -6.77 -7.37
C ALA A 68 11.10 -5.36 -6.80
N SER A 69 11.82 -4.50 -7.54
CA SER A 69 11.95 -3.08 -7.25
C SER A 69 11.65 -2.28 -8.53
N ILE A 70 10.65 -1.41 -8.45
CA ILE A 70 10.16 -0.61 -9.57
C ILE A 70 10.51 0.85 -9.27
N PRO A 71 11.63 1.35 -9.81
CA PRO A 71 12.00 2.75 -9.61
C PRO A 71 11.00 3.67 -10.32
N LEU A 72 10.56 4.71 -9.62
CA LEU A 72 9.68 5.75 -10.17
C LEU A 72 10.42 7.02 -10.53
N THR A 73 11.76 6.97 -10.56
CA THR A 73 12.57 8.07 -11.06
C THR A 73 12.67 8.00 -12.58
N HIS A 74 12.51 9.15 -13.24
CA HIS A 74 12.61 9.22 -14.70
C HIS A 74 14.08 9.11 -15.13
N PRO A 75 14.46 8.16 -16.01
CA PRO A 75 15.81 8.11 -16.55
C PRO A 75 16.12 9.42 -17.29
N GLY A 76 17.19 10.12 -16.91
CA GLY A 76 17.67 11.32 -17.60
C GLY A 76 17.08 12.66 -17.14
N VAL A 77 16.07 12.68 -16.26
CA VAL A 77 15.62 13.90 -15.58
C VAL A 77 16.28 13.94 -14.20
N ARG A 78 16.89 15.07 -13.84
CA ARG A 78 17.46 15.33 -12.50
C ARG A 78 16.52 14.72 -11.45
N ARG A 79 17.05 13.81 -10.60
CA ARG A 79 16.39 12.96 -9.59
C ARG A 79 15.20 13.62 -8.87
N GLN A 80 14.09 13.83 -9.55
CA GLN A 80 12.87 14.32 -8.94
C GLN A 80 12.03 13.08 -8.63
N PRO A 81 11.70 12.84 -7.36
CA PRO A 81 10.81 11.75 -6.99
C PRO A 81 9.44 11.97 -7.65
N THR A 82 8.77 10.88 -7.97
CA THR A 82 7.40 10.94 -8.47
C THR A 82 6.51 11.49 -7.36
N ARG A 83 5.56 12.36 -7.71
CA ARG A 83 4.60 12.92 -6.75
C ARG A 83 3.48 11.91 -6.54
N ALA A 84 3.33 11.40 -5.32
CA ALA A 84 2.18 10.63 -4.90
C ALA A 84 1.20 11.54 -4.15
N HIS A 85 -0.09 11.46 -4.46
CA HIS A 85 -1.13 12.21 -3.77
C HIS A 85 -1.90 11.26 -2.84
N VAL A 86 -2.08 11.65 -1.58
CA VAL A 86 -2.91 10.91 -0.63
C VAL A 86 -4.34 11.44 -0.73
N ASP A 87 -5.25 10.61 -1.24
CA ASP A 87 -6.63 10.97 -1.52
C ASP A 87 -7.61 9.99 -0.87
N SER A 88 -8.44 10.48 0.05
CA SER A 88 -9.50 9.70 0.72
C SER A 88 -10.79 9.62 -0.09
N GLY A 89 -10.92 10.42 -1.16
CA GLY A 89 -12.06 10.42 -2.07
C GLY A 89 -12.00 9.33 -3.14
N THR A 90 -10.87 8.63 -3.26
CA THR A 90 -10.67 7.54 -4.23
C THR A 90 -10.55 6.19 -3.55
N THR A 91 -11.28 5.19 -4.06
CA THR A 91 -11.28 3.82 -3.51
C THR A 91 -10.01 3.03 -3.84
N TYR A 92 -9.45 3.23 -5.04
CA TYR A 92 -8.34 2.43 -5.55
C TYR A 92 -7.06 3.26 -5.70
N VAL A 93 -5.91 2.58 -5.65
CA VAL A 93 -4.62 3.19 -5.96
C VAL A 93 -4.45 3.31 -7.47
N TYR A 94 -4.27 4.54 -7.94
CA TYR A 94 -3.97 4.83 -9.34
C TYR A 94 -2.45 4.96 -9.52
N LEU A 95 -1.92 4.29 -10.53
CA LEU A 95 -0.50 4.32 -10.88
C LEU A 95 -0.32 4.79 -12.33
N PRO A 96 0.76 5.54 -12.64
CA PRO A 96 1.13 5.80 -14.02
C PRO A 96 1.27 4.49 -14.80
N THR A 97 0.85 4.49 -16.07
CA THR A 97 0.73 3.28 -16.92
C THR A 97 1.96 2.37 -16.85
N ARG A 98 3.17 2.93 -16.93
CA ARG A 98 4.42 2.16 -16.85
C ARG A 98 4.61 1.49 -15.49
N ALA A 99 4.37 2.21 -14.40
CA ALA A 99 4.48 1.68 -13.04
C ALA A 99 3.40 0.63 -12.77
N TYR A 100 2.17 0.86 -13.24
CA TYR A 100 1.06 -0.11 -13.16
C TYR A 100 1.43 -1.44 -13.82
N TYR A 101 1.88 -1.43 -15.07
CA TYR A 101 2.22 -2.67 -15.78
C TYR A 101 3.44 -3.37 -15.18
N ALA A 102 4.44 -2.61 -14.71
CA ALA A 102 5.59 -3.17 -14.03
C ALA A 102 5.19 -3.85 -12.71
N LEU A 103 4.34 -3.20 -11.90
CA LEU A 103 3.83 -3.76 -10.65
C LEU A 103 2.98 -4.99 -10.90
N ARG A 104 2.01 -4.90 -11.84
CA ARG A 104 1.15 -6.02 -12.20
C ARG A 104 1.96 -7.24 -12.63
N ARG A 105 2.98 -7.04 -13.47
CA ARG A 105 3.88 -8.11 -13.91
C ARG A 105 4.61 -8.73 -12.73
N ALA A 106 5.24 -7.92 -11.88
CA ALA A 106 5.98 -8.40 -10.71
C ALA A 106 5.06 -9.19 -9.74
N MET A 107 3.87 -8.68 -9.46
CA MET A 107 2.89 -9.41 -8.63
C MET A 107 2.49 -10.73 -9.27
N ASN A 108 2.15 -10.75 -10.55
CA ASN A 108 1.74 -11.98 -11.24
C ASN A 108 2.88 -13.03 -11.25
N GLU A 109 4.13 -12.60 -11.40
CA GLU A 109 5.29 -13.49 -11.32
C GLU A 109 5.43 -14.10 -9.91
N VAL A 110 5.34 -13.29 -8.86
CA VAL A 110 5.43 -13.78 -7.46
C VAL A 110 4.24 -14.70 -7.13
N ILE A 111 3.02 -14.29 -7.47
CA ILE A 111 1.79 -15.05 -7.21
C ILE A 111 1.80 -16.37 -7.98
N GLY A 112 2.22 -16.38 -9.25
CA GLY A 112 2.36 -17.61 -10.02
C GLY A 112 3.31 -18.61 -9.38
N ARG A 113 4.45 -18.13 -8.85
CA ARG A 113 5.40 -18.99 -8.12
C ARG A 113 4.85 -19.48 -6.78
N THR A 114 4.15 -18.64 -6.02
CA THR A 114 3.64 -19.02 -4.70
C THR A 114 2.44 -19.94 -4.81
N CYS A 115 1.47 -19.61 -5.66
CA CYS A 115 0.22 -20.36 -5.80
C CYS A 115 0.36 -21.67 -6.58
N SER A 116 1.47 -21.90 -7.26
CA SER A 116 1.79 -23.22 -7.86
C SER A 116 2.33 -24.24 -6.86
N ARG A 117 2.69 -23.81 -5.63
CA ARG A 117 3.18 -24.73 -4.60
C ARG A 117 2.02 -25.48 -3.94
N PRO A 118 2.18 -26.78 -3.62
CA PRO A 118 1.21 -27.52 -2.82
C PRO A 118 0.97 -26.82 -1.47
N ASN A 119 -0.29 -26.78 -1.02
CA ASN A 119 -0.71 -26.18 0.26
C ASN A 119 -0.45 -24.67 0.43
N SER A 120 -0.10 -23.95 -0.64
CA SER A 120 0.13 -22.50 -0.66
C SER A 120 -1.08 -21.69 -0.18
N GLY A 121 -2.30 -22.23 -0.21
CA GLY A 121 -3.50 -21.53 0.22
C GLY A 121 -4.04 -20.53 -0.81
N CYS A 122 -3.48 -20.53 -2.02
CA CYS A 122 -3.99 -19.84 -3.19
C CYS A 122 -3.83 -20.73 -4.42
N GLU A 123 -4.74 -20.63 -5.37
CA GLU A 123 -4.67 -21.27 -6.67
C GLU A 123 -4.69 -20.15 -7.71
N GLY A 124 -3.62 -20.06 -8.48
CA GLY A 124 -3.49 -19.05 -9.51
C GLY A 124 -4.42 -19.41 -10.67
N TRP A 125 -5.52 -18.67 -10.83
CA TRP A 125 -6.35 -18.80 -12.02
C TRP A 125 -5.92 -17.72 -13.01
N SER A 126 -4.94 -18.04 -13.85
CA SER A 126 -4.55 -17.15 -14.95
C SER A 126 -5.54 -17.33 -16.10
N ASN A 127 -6.62 -16.53 -16.13
CA ASN A 127 -7.33 -16.31 -17.39
C ASN A 127 -6.53 -15.32 -18.24
N PRO A 128 -6.00 -15.73 -19.41
CA PRO A 128 -5.30 -14.80 -20.29
C PRO A 128 -6.30 -13.77 -20.81
N GLY A 129 -6.17 -12.52 -20.36
CA GLY A 129 -6.93 -11.37 -20.88
C GLY A 129 -7.92 -10.71 -19.93
N THR A 130 -8.19 -11.28 -18.75
CA THR A 130 -9.02 -10.65 -17.71
C THR A 130 -8.19 -10.28 -16.48
N ASP A 131 -8.71 -9.39 -15.66
CA ASP A 131 -8.13 -9.00 -14.38
C ASP A 131 -7.69 -10.22 -13.55
N SER A 132 -6.58 -10.06 -12.82
CA SER A 132 -5.91 -11.14 -12.09
C SER A 132 -6.77 -11.59 -10.90
N CYS A 133 -7.81 -12.38 -11.14
CA CYS A 133 -8.54 -13.07 -10.07
C CYS A 133 -7.66 -14.20 -9.51
N ILE A 134 -7.69 -14.37 -8.19
CA ILE A 134 -6.95 -15.43 -7.49
C ILE A 134 -7.98 -16.22 -6.69
N TYR A 135 -7.98 -17.54 -6.84
CA TYR A 135 -8.83 -18.39 -6.01
C TYR A 135 -8.12 -18.67 -4.69
N LEU A 136 -8.83 -18.44 -3.57
CA LEU A 136 -8.30 -18.64 -2.22
C LEU A 136 -9.08 -19.79 -1.54
N PRO A 137 -8.68 -21.06 -1.73
CA PRO A 137 -9.40 -22.22 -1.18
C PRO A 137 -9.47 -22.21 0.36
N LYS A 138 -8.54 -21.51 1.02
CA LYS A 138 -8.50 -21.33 2.49
C LYS A 138 -9.21 -20.05 2.95
N GLY A 139 -9.97 -19.39 2.08
CA GLY A 139 -10.61 -18.10 2.36
C GLY A 139 -9.58 -17.01 2.71
N PRO A 140 -9.90 -16.09 3.65
CA PRO A 140 -9.02 -14.99 4.04
C PRO A 140 -7.63 -15.43 4.55
N GLN A 141 -7.48 -16.67 5.04
CA GLN A 141 -6.18 -17.17 5.46
C GLN A 141 -5.18 -17.31 4.30
N GLY A 142 -5.68 -17.49 3.07
CA GLY A 142 -4.88 -17.55 1.86
C GLY A 142 -4.18 -16.23 1.51
N LEU A 143 -4.66 -15.10 2.03
CA LEU A 143 -4.05 -13.78 1.81
C LEU A 143 -2.62 -13.70 2.34
N LYS A 144 -2.25 -14.50 3.35
CA LYS A 144 -0.89 -14.56 3.90
C LYS A 144 0.16 -15.05 2.90
N SER A 145 -0.28 -15.71 1.83
CA SER A 145 0.59 -16.25 0.78
C SER A 145 0.76 -15.28 -0.39
N LEU A 146 0.02 -14.16 -0.39
CA LEU A 146 0.14 -13.14 -1.41
C LEU A 146 1.25 -12.15 -1.05
N PRO A 147 1.90 -11.52 -2.04
CA PRO A 147 2.99 -10.59 -1.79
C PRO A 147 2.53 -9.34 -1.04
N THR A 148 3.40 -8.73 -0.25
CA THR A 148 3.21 -7.37 0.24
C THR A 148 3.77 -6.38 -0.77
N ILE A 149 3.15 -5.21 -0.87
CA ILE A 149 3.70 -4.09 -1.63
C ILE A 149 4.27 -3.08 -0.64
N GLN A 150 5.47 -2.56 -0.88
CA GLN A 150 6.00 -1.45 -0.11
C GLN A 150 6.20 -0.21 -0.99
N PHE A 151 5.67 0.92 -0.53
CA PHE A 151 5.92 2.23 -1.13
C PHE A 151 7.10 2.90 -0.43
N GLN A 152 8.16 3.18 -1.18
CA GLN A 152 9.37 3.85 -0.66
C GLN A 152 9.24 5.37 -0.77
N PHE A 153 9.25 6.04 0.38
CA PHE A 153 9.26 7.50 0.48
C PHE A 153 10.50 7.94 1.26
N GLN A 154 11.52 8.47 0.58
CA GLN A 154 12.78 8.91 1.21
C GLN A 154 13.44 7.79 2.05
N ARG A 155 13.36 7.85 3.38
CA ARG A 155 13.88 6.85 4.32
C ARG A 155 12.80 5.91 4.89
N GLN A 156 11.53 6.17 4.56
CA GLN A 156 10.39 5.43 5.10
C GLN A 156 9.81 4.48 4.06
N ARG A 157 9.20 3.40 4.55
CA ARG A 157 8.45 2.46 3.75
C ARG A 157 7.07 2.27 4.33
N VAL A 158 6.06 2.38 3.47
CA VAL A 158 4.66 2.12 3.84
C VAL A 158 4.25 0.80 3.22
N THR A 159 3.84 -0.15 4.06
CA THR A 159 3.39 -1.47 3.63
C THR A 159 1.93 -1.43 3.23
N TRP A 160 1.63 -1.95 2.05
CA TRP A 160 0.30 -2.19 1.52
C TRP A 160 0.05 -3.69 1.47
N MET A 161 -0.76 -4.16 2.42
CA MET A 161 -0.99 -5.57 2.68
C MET A 161 -2.00 -6.15 1.69
N PRO A 162 -2.02 -7.48 1.47
CA PRO A 162 -2.97 -8.14 0.56
C PRO A 162 -4.44 -7.80 0.81
N HIS A 163 -4.86 -7.70 2.07
CA HIS A 163 -6.23 -7.31 2.43
C HIS A 163 -6.57 -5.85 2.09
N SER A 164 -5.59 -5.03 1.68
CA SER A 164 -5.79 -3.63 1.34
C SER A 164 -5.85 -3.37 -0.17
N TYR A 165 -5.40 -4.32 -1.00
CA TYR A 165 -5.39 -4.18 -2.47
C TYR A 165 -6.24 -5.24 -3.19
N MET A 166 -6.66 -6.28 -2.48
CA MET A 166 -7.60 -7.29 -3.00
C MET A 166 -9.03 -6.88 -2.62
N VAL A 167 -9.95 -6.98 -3.59
CA VAL A 167 -11.39 -6.91 -3.34
C VAL A 167 -11.91 -8.34 -3.28
N TRP A 168 -12.69 -8.67 -2.24
CA TRP A 168 -13.27 -10.00 -2.02
C TRP A 168 -14.80 -9.96 -1.93
#